data_AF-A0A1F5EM78-F1
#
_entry.id   AF-A0A1F5EM78-F1
#
_cell.length_a   1.000
_cell.length_b   1.000
_cell.length_c   1.000
_cell.angle_alpha   90.00
_cell.angle_beta   90.00
_cell.angle_gamma   90.00
#
_symmetry.space_group_name_H-M   'P 1'
#
loop_
_entity.id
_entity.type
_entity.pdbx_description
1 polymer ?
#
loop_
_entity_poly.entity_id
_entity_poly.type
_entity_poly.pdbx_seq_one_letter_code
_entity_poly.pdbx_strand_id
1 'polypeptide(L)'
;MKKILNFFENSINYIENKNITILSIFFSVYLASILRSFLEGYTNSLNNKQISGLIDTFFHYPLWFLGVFLGIIIVLFVLTKEKIEKITKLFVYVPFVVVIPIFFDLFLKKENVSYSFITSKFDNAFLTLGGDFISNGIKLEIIIASIFIFIYVYLKTKKIWKAILGSFFSYVVIFTFLTLPVFLQNSFEFVKNEKENFPTGYFYRSDHIKSNFSEKNLIFSGNSTSLNNDFFLENQTSIIFSTTLLFVDICLICLIFFFYNRKKFFSVIKNFRYLRIVYYFIFVSFGIFLSGGIPISLFDYILIFSTFSSLFFAWLFCVWENDEVDLDIDRISNKKRPLPQGDISVEEWKIIKYFFLVFSLGFAFLSGFYVFLLVLIYISLYHIYSVPPLRLKKVIILSSLVVAINALIAVWLGYFVSSNTEYITEFPPKIILFVIMVVFFVENIKNIKDIEGDKKNNIKTLANILGERNSKLIFGLIASLFIFLAPFVFYFSLKTIIVSTFFSVVMYLSINKKIFNENHIFLIYFVFIAFFVLAVLL
;
A
#
# COMPACT_ATOMS: atom_id res chain seq x y z
N MET A 1 38.50 26.02 13.77
CA MET A 1 37.93 25.19 12.68
C MET A 1 38.35 23.71 12.76
N LYS A 2 39.64 23.36 12.77
CA LYS A 2 40.12 21.95 12.77
C LYS A 2 39.62 21.09 13.94
N LYS A 3 39.61 21.63 15.17
CA LYS A 3 39.07 20.94 16.37
C LYS A 3 37.57 20.62 16.26
N ILE A 4 36.78 21.52 15.67
CA ILE A 4 35.32 21.35 15.50
C ILE A 4 35.04 20.27 14.44
N LEU A 5 35.75 20.31 13.31
CA LEU A 5 35.61 19.28 12.28
C LEU A 5 36.00 17.89 12.80
N ASN A 6 37.08 17.79 13.58
CA ASN A 6 37.49 16.54 14.21
C ASN A 6 36.44 16.01 15.19
N PHE A 7 35.76 16.89 15.94
CA PHE A 7 34.67 16.50 16.83
C PHE A 7 33.50 15.88 16.07
N PHE A 8 33.05 16.51 14.98
CA PHE A 8 31.97 15.98 14.13
C PHE A 8 32.37 14.68 13.44
N GLU A 9 33.60 14.59 12.93
CA GLU A 9 34.12 13.37 12.28
C GLU A 9 34.14 12.18 13.25
N ASN A 10 34.64 12.39 14.47
CA ASN A 10 34.62 11.36 15.52
C ASN A 10 33.19 10.96 15.89
N SER A 11 32.27 11.92 16.00
CA SER A 11 30.86 11.65 16.35
C SER A 11 30.15 10.85 15.26
N ILE A 12 30.31 11.23 13.99
CA ILE A 12 29.72 10.51 12.85
C ILE A 12 30.29 9.09 12.77
N ASN A 13 31.61 8.93 12.89
CA ASN A 13 32.24 7.62 12.85
C ASN A 13 31.78 6.72 14.02
N TYR A 14 31.58 7.30 15.21
CA TYR A 14 31.04 6.55 16.35
C TYR A 14 29.63 6.00 16.06
N ILE A 15 28.75 6.81 15.48
CA ILE A 15 27.35 6.43 15.20
C ILE A 15 27.26 5.42 14.06
N GLU A 16 28.00 5.62 12.97
CA GLU A 16 28.01 4.71 11.82
C GLU A 16 28.42 3.29 12.21
N ASN A 17 29.29 3.16 13.21
CA ASN A 17 29.81 1.90 13.70
C ASN A 17 29.00 1.29 14.85
N LYS A 18 28.00 1.99 15.40
CA LYS A 18 27.11 1.40 16.39
C LYS A 18 26.23 0.31 15.78
N ASN A 19 25.94 -0.71 16.59
CA ASN A 19 25.00 -1.77 16.22
C ASN A 19 23.55 -1.32 16.48
N ILE A 20 23.05 -0.42 15.63
CA ILE A 20 21.66 0.07 15.65
C ILE A 20 20.97 -0.46 14.40
N THR A 21 19.81 -1.10 14.57
CA THR A 21 19.03 -1.62 13.45
C THR A 21 18.30 -0.48 12.75
N ILE A 22 18.21 -0.57 11.42
CA ILE A 22 17.48 0.40 10.60
C ILE A 22 16.04 0.56 11.12
N LEU A 23 15.36 -0.55 11.40
CA LEU A 23 13.98 -0.56 11.91
C LEU A 23 13.82 0.25 13.22
N SER A 24 14.78 0.16 14.14
CA SER A 24 14.72 0.92 15.40
C SER A 24 14.79 2.43 15.18
N ILE A 25 15.51 2.89 14.16
CA ILE A 25 15.63 4.32 13.82
C ILE A 25 14.30 4.82 13.28
N PHE A 26 13.74 4.12 12.28
CA PHE A 26 12.42 4.43 11.73
C PHE A 26 11.34 4.48 12.82
N PHE A 27 11.33 3.49 13.71
CA PHE A 27 10.38 3.44 14.82
C PHE A 27 10.55 4.62 15.79
N SER A 28 11.80 5.01 16.10
CA SER A 28 12.06 6.17 16.95
C SER A 28 11.58 7.48 16.34
N VAL A 29 11.72 7.64 15.01
CA VAL A 29 11.22 8.82 14.28
C VAL A 29 9.69 8.84 14.27
N TYR A 30 9.06 7.69 14.03
CA TYR A 30 7.60 7.54 14.10
C TYR A 30 7.05 7.96 15.47
N LEU A 31 7.64 7.47 16.56
CA LEU A 31 7.24 7.87 17.92
C LEU A 31 7.49 9.36 18.19
N ALA A 32 8.60 9.92 17.70
CA ALA A 32 8.89 11.34 17.85
C ALA A 32 7.88 12.21 17.10
N SER A 33 7.43 11.79 15.91
CA SER A 33 6.38 12.51 15.18
C SER A 33 5.04 12.49 15.91
N ILE A 34 4.65 11.36 16.53
CA ILE A 34 3.42 11.29 17.35
C ILE A 34 3.54 12.22 18.56
N LEU A 35 4.68 12.17 19.26
CA LEU A 35 4.94 13.04 20.39
C LEU A 35 4.87 14.52 19.98
N ARG A 36 5.44 14.86 18.82
CA ARG A 36 5.38 16.20 18.25
C ARG A 36 3.92 16.64 18.04
N SER A 37 3.09 15.82 17.40
CA SER A 37 1.68 16.16 17.16
C SER A 37 0.90 16.39 18.45
N PHE A 38 1.17 15.58 19.48
CA PHE A 38 0.56 15.77 20.80
C PHE A 38 0.98 17.09 21.45
N LEU A 39 2.28 17.42 21.38
CA LEU A 39 2.82 18.66 21.94
C LEU A 39 2.33 19.90 21.16
N GLU A 40 2.22 19.84 19.84
CA GLU A 40 1.63 20.92 19.03
C GLU A 40 0.15 21.12 19.41
N GLY A 41 -0.62 20.03 19.54
CA GLY A 41 -2.01 20.09 20.01
C GLY A 41 -2.16 20.72 21.39
N TYR A 42 -1.27 20.40 22.34
CA TYR A 42 -1.30 20.99 23.69
C TYR A 42 -0.99 22.49 23.71
N THR A 43 -0.10 22.94 22.82
CA THR A 43 0.47 24.29 22.84
C THR A 43 -0.32 25.29 21.98
N ASN A 44 -1.08 24.82 21.00
CA ASN A 44 -1.82 25.66 20.07
C ASN A 44 -3.10 26.24 20.70
N SER A 45 -3.13 27.56 20.95
CA SER A 45 -4.29 28.22 21.56
C SER A 45 -5.47 28.36 20.59
N LEU A 46 -5.20 28.47 19.29
CA LEU A 46 -6.21 28.65 18.24
C LEU A 46 -7.13 27.45 18.06
N ASN A 47 -6.65 26.24 18.35
CA ASN A 47 -7.42 25.01 18.18
C ASN A 47 -8.05 24.52 19.50
N ASN A 48 -8.30 25.41 20.46
CA ASN A 48 -8.79 25.06 21.81
C ASN A 48 -7.94 23.97 22.51
N LYS A 49 -6.65 23.88 22.20
CA LYS A 49 -5.73 22.83 22.67
C LYS A 49 -6.18 21.39 22.34
N GLN A 50 -6.94 21.21 21.26
CA GLN A 50 -7.34 19.89 20.78
C GLN A 50 -6.17 19.19 20.11
N ILE A 51 -6.05 17.88 20.40
CA ILE A 51 -5.12 17.00 19.71
C ILE A 51 -5.62 16.80 18.28
N SER A 52 -4.69 16.72 17.32
CA SER A 52 -4.99 16.40 15.93
C SER A 52 -5.78 15.09 15.79
N GLY A 53 -6.53 14.95 14.70
CA GLY A 53 -7.30 13.74 14.41
C GLY A 53 -6.45 12.45 14.44
N LEU A 54 -7.10 11.29 14.61
CA LEU A 54 -6.41 9.99 14.67
C LEU A 54 -5.57 9.75 13.41
N ILE A 55 -6.14 10.01 12.24
CA ILE A 55 -5.48 9.82 10.95
C ILE A 55 -4.29 10.76 10.84
N ASP A 56 -4.45 12.03 11.22
CA ASP A 56 -3.34 12.98 11.20
C ASP A 56 -2.18 12.56 12.11
N THR A 57 -2.52 12.18 13.35
CA THR A 57 -1.56 11.84 14.39
C THR A 57 -0.78 10.57 14.09
N PHE A 58 -1.46 9.51 13.61
CA PHE A 58 -0.86 8.19 13.44
C PHE A 58 -0.42 7.88 12.01
N PHE A 59 -0.92 8.60 11.00
CA PHE A 59 -0.57 8.39 9.60
C PHE A 59 0.02 9.64 8.97
N HIS A 60 -0.73 10.74 8.86
CA HIS A 60 -0.31 11.89 8.06
C HIS A 60 1.05 12.45 8.50
N TYR A 61 1.17 12.92 9.75
CA TYR A 61 2.43 13.53 10.21
C TYR A 61 3.58 12.52 10.21
N PRO A 62 3.43 11.28 10.73
CA PRO A 62 4.52 10.31 10.67
C PRO A 62 4.97 9.97 9.25
N LEU A 63 4.06 9.80 8.30
CA LEU A 63 4.38 9.55 6.89
C LEU A 63 5.04 10.77 6.24
N TRP A 64 4.64 11.98 6.61
CA TRP A 64 5.30 13.19 6.14
C TRP A 64 6.78 13.23 6.55
N PHE A 65 7.09 13.00 7.83
CA PHE A 65 8.48 12.96 8.32
C PHE A 65 9.26 11.79 7.71
N LEU A 66 8.61 10.64 7.53
CA LEU A 66 9.18 9.46 6.88
C LEU A 66 9.60 9.80 5.43
N GLY A 67 8.72 10.40 4.63
CA GLY A 67 9.04 10.76 3.25
C GLY A 67 10.20 11.74 3.13
N VAL A 68 10.25 12.76 4.00
CA VAL A 68 11.37 13.71 4.07
C VAL A 68 12.69 13.00 4.36
N PHE A 69 12.70 12.12 5.36
CA PHE A 69 13.92 11.40 5.74
C PHE A 69 14.38 10.44 4.62
N LEU A 70 13.45 9.72 3.98
CA LEU A 70 13.75 8.83 2.85
C LEU A 70 14.34 9.61 1.68
N GLY A 71 13.76 10.76 1.34
CA GLY A 71 14.27 11.67 0.32
C GLY A 71 15.67 12.17 0.63
N ILE A 72 15.94 12.56 1.88
CA ILE A 72 17.28 13.00 2.30
C ILE A 72 18.30 11.85 2.23
N ILE A 73 17.94 10.61 2.59
CA ILE A 73 18.83 9.45 2.40
C ILE A 73 19.27 9.35 0.94
N ILE A 74 18.34 9.47 0.00
CA ILE A 74 18.65 9.36 -1.43
C ILE A 74 19.61 10.48 -1.86
N VAL A 75 19.36 11.73 -1.46
CA VAL A 75 20.26 12.87 -1.72
C VAL A 75 21.66 12.60 -1.18
N LEU A 76 21.76 12.17 0.08
CA LEU A 76 23.03 11.85 0.74
C LEU A 76 23.75 10.70 0.03
N PHE A 77 23.03 9.63 -0.34
CA PHE A 77 23.59 8.49 -1.06
C PHE A 77 24.15 8.90 -2.42
N VAL A 78 23.40 9.70 -3.19
CA VAL A 78 23.81 10.15 -4.53
C VAL A 78 25.09 10.98 -4.46
N LEU A 79 25.19 11.89 -3.49
CA LEU A 79 26.32 12.83 -3.38
C LEU A 79 27.57 12.20 -2.75
N THR A 80 27.38 11.43 -1.68
CA THR A 80 28.49 10.85 -0.89
C THR A 80 28.96 9.50 -1.40
N LYS A 81 28.07 8.71 -2.04
CA LYS A 81 28.27 7.30 -2.40
C LYS A 81 28.58 6.40 -1.18
N GLU A 82 28.27 6.86 0.03
CA GLU A 82 28.37 6.05 1.24
C GLU A 82 27.29 4.96 1.26
N LYS A 83 27.54 3.90 2.03
CA LYS A 83 26.58 2.81 2.23
C LYS A 83 25.29 3.35 2.87
N ILE A 84 24.13 2.92 2.35
CA ILE A 84 22.81 3.38 2.82
C ILE A 84 22.65 3.13 4.32
N GLU A 85 23.13 2.00 4.81
CA GLU A 85 23.08 1.62 6.22
C GLU A 85 23.81 2.62 7.12
N LYS A 86 24.93 3.19 6.65
CA LYS A 86 25.67 4.22 7.40
C LYS A 86 24.92 5.54 7.39
N ILE A 87 24.39 5.93 6.23
CA ILE A 87 23.60 7.16 6.07
C ILE A 87 22.37 7.12 6.97
N THR A 88 21.63 6.01 6.99
CA THR A 88 20.42 5.85 7.81
C THR A 88 20.73 5.97 9.31
N LYS A 89 21.90 5.54 9.79
CA LYS A 89 22.29 5.68 11.21
C LYS A 89 22.42 7.11 11.70
N LEU A 90 22.65 8.08 10.81
CA LEU A 90 22.68 9.50 11.18
C LEU A 90 21.34 9.99 11.71
N PHE A 91 20.25 9.33 11.30
CA PHE A 91 18.90 9.71 11.67
C PHE A 91 18.51 9.31 13.10
N VAL A 92 19.42 8.67 13.86
CA VAL A 92 19.25 8.41 15.30
C VAL A 92 19.01 9.71 16.10
N TYR A 93 19.51 10.85 15.62
CA TYR A 93 19.27 12.15 16.28
C TYR A 93 18.05 12.90 15.78
N VAL A 94 17.42 12.44 14.69
CA VAL A 94 16.26 13.12 14.11
C VAL A 94 15.06 13.19 15.06
N PRO A 95 14.77 12.19 15.92
CA PRO A 95 13.76 12.35 16.98
C PRO A 95 13.89 13.63 17.80
N PHE A 96 15.11 14.08 18.10
CA PHE A 96 15.34 15.32 18.83
C PHE A 96 15.08 16.55 17.96
N VAL A 97 15.55 16.51 16.70
CA VAL A 97 15.33 17.59 15.73
C VAL A 97 13.84 17.82 15.49
N VAL A 98 13.05 16.75 15.42
CA VAL A 98 11.59 16.80 15.19
C VAL A 98 10.85 17.47 16.35
N VAL A 99 11.32 17.36 17.59
CA VAL A 99 10.60 17.86 18.78
C VAL A 99 11.09 19.24 19.25
N ILE A 100 12.36 19.60 19.00
CA ILE A 100 12.97 20.89 19.37
C ILE A 100 12.14 22.13 18.97
N PRO A 101 11.54 22.21 17.76
CA PRO A 101 10.78 23.38 17.31
C PRO A 101 9.71 23.86 18.29
N ILE A 102 9.00 22.93 18.92
CA ILE A 102 7.90 23.25 19.83
C ILE A 102 8.42 23.96 21.08
N PHE A 103 9.52 23.45 21.65
CA PHE A 103 10.14 24.08 22.81
C PHE A 103 10.68 25.47 22.48
N PHE A 104 11.19 25.67 21.27
CA PHE A 104 11.64 26.97 20.81
C PHE A 104 10.50 27.96 20.63
N ASP A 105 9.40 27.55 19.99
CA ASP A 105 8.23 28.42 19.78
C ASP A 105 7.52 28.74 21.11
N LEU A 106 7.47 27.78 22.06
CA LEU A 106 7.01 28.00 23.43
C LEU A 106 7.87 29.01 24.19
N PHE A 107 9.20 28.93 24.07
CA PHE A 107 10.11 29.88 24.71
C PHE A 107 9.89 31.31 24.19
N LEU A 108 9.54 31.45 22.91
CA LEU A 108 9.21 32.73 22.28
C LEU A 108 7.79 33.24 22.61
N LYS A 109 7.03 32.55 23.47
CA LYS A 109 5.64 32.88 23.87
C LYS A 109 4.71 33.11 22.67
N LYS A 110 4.92 32.40 21.56
CA LYS A 110 3.99 32.45 20.42
C LYS A 110 2.86 31.46 20.64
N GLU A 111 1.64 31.95 20.51
CA GLU A 111 0.43 31.16 20.73
C GLU A 111 0.03 30.24 19.55
N ASN A 112 0.66 30.45 18.38
CA ASN A 112 0.35 29.73 17.14
C ASN A 112 1.53 28.84 16.73
N VAL A 113 1.55 27.61 17.24
CA VAL A 113 2.58 26.59 16.97
C VAL A 113 1.99 25.49 16.09
N SER A 114 1.36 25.87 14.98
CA SER A 114 0.76 24.91 14.05
C SER A 114 1.68 24.61 12.87
N TYR A 115 1.78 23.33 12.54
CA TYR A 115 2.28 22.89 11.25
C TYR A 115 1.30 23.29 10.14
N SER A 116 1.70 24.23 9.28
CA SER A 116 0.87 24.71 8.16
C SER A 116 1.54 24.50 6.82
N PHE A 117 0.73 24.19 5.80
CA PHE A 117 1.18 23.97 4.44
C PHE A 117 1.35 25.29 3.68
N ILE A 118 2.24 25.30 2.70
CA ILE A 118 2.49 26.48 1.87
C ILE A 118 1.43 26.55 0.78
N THR A 119 0.42 27.41 0.98
CA THR A 119 -0.79 27.46 0.15
C THR A 119 -0.72 28.43 -1.03
N SER A 120 0.19 29.39 -1.02
CA SER A 120 0.36 30.35 -2.13
C SER A 120 1.76 30.99 -2.12
N LYS A 121 2.10 31.70 -3.21
CA LYS A 121 3.37 32.44 -3.35
C LYS A 121 4.62 31.55 -3.16
N PHE A 122 4.67 30.45 -3.90
CA PHE A 122 5.74 29.43 -3.81
C PHE A 122 7.14 30.02 -3.90
N ASP A 123 7.40 30.96 -4.81
CA ASP A 123 8.73 31.55 -4.98
C ASP A 123 9.20 32.29 -3.72
N ASN A 124 8.31 33.11 -3.14
CA ASN A 124 8.62 33.84 -1.92
C ASN A 124 8.77 32.88 -0.73
N ALA A 125 7.89 31.89 -0.62
CA ALA A 125 7.98 30.87 0.43
C ALA A 125 9.28 30.06 0.31
N PHE A 126 9.70 29.69 -0.90
CA PHE A 126 10.94 28.95 -1.11
C PHE A 126 12.17 29.76 -0.68
N LEU A 127 12.22 31.05 -1.02
CA LEU A 127 13.34 31.94 -0.66
C LEU A 127 13.40 32.28 0.83
N THR A 128 12.26 32.28 1.52
CA THR A 128 12.15 32.69 2.93
C THR A 128 12.00 31.51 3.90
N LEU A 129 12.39 30.31 3.49
CA LEU A 129 12.27 29.08 4.28
C LEU A 129 10.82 28.86 4.77
N GLY A 130 9.87 28.84 3.85
CA GLY A 130 8.43 28.69 4.10
C GLY A 130 7.67 29.98 4.43
N GLY A 131 8.33 31.15 4.51
CA GLY A 131 7.65 32.44 4.65
C GLY A 131 6.81 32.55 5.92
N ASP A 132 5.70 33.28 5.88
CA ASP A 132 4.78 33.41 7.02
C ASP A 132 3.89 32.16 7.21
N PHE A 133 4.01 31.17 6.32
CA PHE A 133 3.23 29.94 6.35
C PHE A 133 3.79 28.89 7.31
N ILE A 134 5.00 29.05 7.85
CA ILE A 134 5.56 28.10 8.82
C ILE A 134 6.10 28.82 10.06
N SER A 135 6.06 28.13 11.20
CA SER A 135 6.53 28.69 12.46
C SER A 135 8.04 28.97 12.45
N ASN A 136 8.49 29.83 13.36
CA ASN A 136 9.92 30.11 13.51
C ASN A 136 10.67 28.86 14.00
N GLY A 137 10.05 28.01 14.82
CA GLY A 137 10.57 26.71 15.20
C GLY A 137 10.84 25.81 13.99
N ILE A 138 9.92 25.72 13.03
CA ILE A 138 10.13 24.91 11.81
C ILE A 138 11.25 25.50 10.95
N LYS A 139 11.36 26.84 10.84
CA LYS A 139 12.50 27.48 10.16
C LYS A 139 13.83 27.11 10.80
N LEU A 140 13.89 27.13 12.14
CA LEU A 140 15.06 26.71 12.89
C LEU A 140 15.41 25.23 12.63
N GLU A 141 14.39 24.36 12.57
CA GLU A 141 14.55 22.94 12.22
C GLU A 141 15.24 22.76 10.87
N ILE A 142 14.74 23.45 9.84
CA ILE A 142 15.27 23.40 8.46
C ILE A 142 16.73 23.88 8.44
N ILE A 143 17.04 24.96 9.16
CA ILE A 143 18.41 25.50 9.25
C ILE A 143 19.35 24.49 9.91
N ILE A 144 18.94 23.93 11.06
CA ILE A 144 19.73 22.94 11.79
C ILE A 144 19.99 21.71 10.92
N ALA A 145 18.95 21.16 10.29
CA ALA A 145 19.07 20.02 9.39
C ALA A 145 20.02 20.32 8.21
N SER A 146 19.89 21.51 7.60
CA SER A 146 20.74 21.94 6.49
C SER A 146 22.21 22.04 6.87
N ILE A 147 22.52 22.52 8.08
CA ILE A 147 23.89 22.60 8.61
C ILE A 147 24.46 21.20 8.87
N PHE A 148 23.70 20.30 9.50
CA PHE A 148 24.16 18.93 9.74
C PHE A 148 24.45 18.18 8.43
N ILE A 149 23.57 18.33 7.44
CA ILE A 149 23.74 17.74 6.10
C ILE A 149 24.98 18.30 5.41
N PHE A 150 25.19 19.62 5.49
CA PHE A 150 26.39 20.26 4.96
C PHE A 150 27.66 19.65 5.54
N ILE A 151 27.73 19.60 6.88
CA ILE A 151 28.88 19.08 7.62
C ILE A 151 29.12 17.62 7.24
N TYR A 152 28.07 16.78 7.22
CA TYR A 152 28.20 15.36 6.88
C TYR A 152 28.74 15.17 5.46
N VAL A 153 28.13 15.82 4.46
CA VAL A 153 28.56 15.67 3.06
C VAL A 153 29.97 16.21 2.86
N TYR A 154 30.34 17.33 3.50
CA TYR A 154 31.70 17.84 3.48
C TYR A 154 32.68 16.86 4.11
N LEU A 155 32.36 16.27 5.27
CA LEU A 155 33.25 15.33 5.94
C LEU A 155 33.49 14.05 5.12
N LYS A 156 32.47 13.54 4.43
CA LYS A 156 32.59 12.33 3.59
C LYS A 156 33.25 12.56 2.24
N THR A 157 33.00 13.71 1.63
CA THR A 157 33.48 13.97 0.26
C THR A 157 34.70 14.88 0.19
N LYS A 158 34.98 15.64 1.26
CA LYS A 158 35.93 16.74 1.35
C LYS A 158 35.76 17.80 0.25
N LYS A 159 34.58 17.88 -0.39
CA LYS A 159 34.25 18.81 -1.47
C LYS A 159 33.15 19.78 -1.04
N ILE A 160 33.48 21.06 -0.95
CA ILE A 160 32.55 22.10 -0.48
C ILE A 160 31.31 22.25 -1.36
N TRP A 161 31.46 22.18 -2.68
CA TRP A 161 30.34 22.30 -3.61
C TRP A 161 29.33 21.16 -3.45
N LYS A 162 29.80 19.93 -3.15
CA LYS A 162 28.90 18.81 -2.85
C LYS A 162 28.12 19.04 -1.56
N ALA A 163 28.74 19.65 -0.55
CA ALA A 163 28.08 20.00 0.70
C ALA A 163 26.98 21.05 0.49
N ILE A 164 27.26 22.10 -0.30
CA ILE A 164 26.26 23.11 -0.71
C ILE A 164 25.09 22.44 -1.43
N LEU A 165 25.38 21.59 -2.43
CA LEU A 165 24.34 20.85 -3.15
C LEU A 165 23.55 19.90 -2.22
N GLY A 166 24.20 19.28 -1.25
CA GLY A 166 23.54 18.43 -0.25
C GLY A 166 22.50 19.20 0.54
N SER A 167 22.89 20.31 1.16
CA SER A 167 21.94 21.15 1.90
C SER A 167 20.83 21.70 1.01
N PHE A 168 21.17 22.16 -0.20
CA PHE A 168 20.19 22.68 -1.16
C PHE A 168 19.16 21.63 -1.56
N PHE A 169 19.60 20.45 -2.04
CA PHE A 169 18.67 19.40 -2.48
C PHE A 169 17.89 18.78 -1.32
N SER A 170 18.46 18.71 -0.12
CA SER A 170 17.71 18.31 1.07
C SER A 170 16.65 19.33 1.46
N TYR A 171 16.92 20.63 1.34
CA TYR A 171 15.91 21.67 1.50
C TYR A 171 14.81 21.57 0.44
N VAL A 172 15.17 21.32 -0.83
CA VAL A 172 14.19 21.08 -1.91
C VAL A 172 13.28 19.91 -1.55
N VAL A 173 13.81 18.80 -1.02
CA VAL A 173 12.99 17.67 -0.54
C VAL A 173 11.99 18.13 0.53
N ILE A 174 12.47 18.82 1.58
CA ILE A 174 11.58 19.31 2.66
C ILE A 174 10.48 20.22 2.09
N PHE A 175 10.86 21.15 1.21
CA PHE A 175 9.92 22.09 0.59
C PHE A 175 8.89 21.39 -0.28
N THR A 176 9.29 20.39 -1.09
CA THR A 176 8.36 19.59 -1.89
C THR A 176 7.29 18.96 -1.00
N PHE A 177 7.69 18.35 0.11
CA PHE A 177 6.75 17.75 1.07
C PHE A 177 5.88 18.79 1.78
N LEU A 178 6.36 20.00 2.04
CA LEU A 178 5.55 21.13 2.57
C LEU A 178 4.49 21.63 1.58
N THR A 179 4.74 21.49 0.28
CA THR A 179 3.83 21.93 -0.79
C THR A 179 2.93 20.83 -1.34
N LEU A 180 3.20 19.57 -1.02
CA LEU A 180 2.55 18.40 -1.62
C LEU A 180 1.01 18.44 -1.52
N PRO A 181 0.39 18.82 -0.38
CA PRO A 181 -1.07 18.92 -0.28
C PRO A 181 -1.71 19.85 -1.32
N VAL A 182 -1.03 20.96 -1.63
CA VAL A 182 -1.53 21.99 -2.56
C VAL A 182 -1.41 21.55 -4.01
N PHE A 183 -0.33 20.82 -4.34
CA PHE A 183 -0.20 20.21 -5.66
C PHE A 183 -1.30 19.16 -5.92
N LEU A 184 -1.67 18.38 -4.90
CA LEU A 184 -2.75 17.39 -5.03
C LEU A 184 -4.10 18.05 -5.30
N GLN A 185 -4.42 19.12 -4.57
CA GLN A 185 -5.65 19.89 -4.79
C GLN A 185 -5.71 20.46 -6.22
N ASN A 186 -4.68 21.20 -6.63
CA ASN A 186 -4.63 21.83 -7.96
C ASN A 186 -4.75 20.81 -9.09
N SER A 187 -4.15 19.63 -8.92
CA SER A 187 -4.23 18.56 -9.93
C SER A 187 -5.66 18.04 -10.11
N PHE A 188 -6.49 18.07 -9.07
CA PHE A 188 -7.86 17.59 -9.13
C PHE A 188 -8.84 18.64 -9.65
N GLU A 189 -8.70 19.90 -9.23
CA GLU A 189 -9.46 21.04 -9.79
C GLU A 189 -9.24 21.15 -11.31
N PHE A 190 -8.00 20.92 -11.77
CA PHE A 190 -7.68 20.85 -13.20
C PHE A 190 -8.44 19.74 -13.94
N VAL A 191 -8.62 18.57 -13.32
CA VAL A 191 -9.35 17.43 -13.92
C VAL A 191 -10.86 17.69 -13.98
N LYS A 192 -11.44 18.41 -13.01
CA LYS A 192 -12.87 18.74 -12.98
C LYS A 192 -13.25 19.97 -13.80
N ASN A 193 -12.29 20.76 -14.27
CA ASN A 193 -12.54 22.00 -15.02
C ASN A 193 -13.38 23.02 -14.22
N GLU A 194 -13.39 22.90 -12.88
CA GLU A 194 -14.03 23.83 -11.95
C GLU A 194 -12.94 24.64 -11.27
N LYS A 195 -12.90 25.95 -11.53
CA LYS A 195 -12.03 26.90 -10.80
C LYS A 195 -12.84 27.53 -9.68
N GLU A 196 -12.86 26.89 -8.53
CA GLU A 196 -13.35 27.56 -7.33
C GLU A 196 -12.18 28.26 -6.64
N ASN A 197 -12.25 29.60 -6.56
CA ASN A 197 -11.25 30.41 -5.88
C ASN A 197 -11.45 30.27 -4.37
N PHE A 198 -10.91 29.22 -3.77
CA PHE A 198 -11.01 29.01 -2.33
C PHE A 198 -10.06 29.92 -1.54
N PRO A 199 -10.53 30.63 -0.50
CA PRO A 199 -9.66 31.30 0.45
C PRO A 199 -8.85 30.27 1.23
N THR A 200 -7.54 30.29 1.01
CA THR A 200 -6.52 29.33 1.44
C THR A 200 -6.25 29.23 2.96
N GLY A 201 -7.09 29.84 3.81
CA GLY A 201 -6.94 29.85 5.27
C GLY A 201 -7.74 28.78 6.02
N TYR A 202 -8.63 28.06 5.32
CA TYR A 202 -9.54 27.07 5.90
C TYR A 202 -9.44 25.73 5.16
N PHE A 203 -8.22 25.18 5.07
CA PHE A 203 -7.88 23.93 4.38
C PHE A 203 -8.70 22.70 4.84
N TYR A 204 -9.41 22.83 5.96
CA TYR A 204 -10.21 21.80 6.62
C TYR A 204 -11.72 22.01 6.52
N ARG A 205 -12.23 23.11 5.92
CA ARG A 205 -13.59 23.57 6.23
C ARG A 205 -14.50 24.08 5.11
N SER A 206 -14.05 24.21 3.86
CA SER A 206 -14.93 24.72 2.80
C SER A 206 -15.22 23.66 1.75
N ASP A 207 -16.46 23.20 1.82
CA ASP A 207 -17.24 22.42 0.87
C ASP A 207 -17.16 20.90 0.96
N HIS A 208 -18.34 20.32 1.22
CA HIS A 208 -18.64 18.91 1.09
C HIS A 208 -18.00 18.37 -0.18
N ILE A 209 -16.92 17.58 -0.05
CA ILE A 209 -16.48 16.75 -1.15
C ILE A 209 -17.64 15.78 -1.38
N LYS A 210 -18.52 16.09 -2.35
CA LYS A 210 -19.62 15.23 -2.77
C LYS A 210 -19.00 13.89 -3.14
N SER A 211 -19.09 12.93 -2.23
CA SER A 211 -18.58 11.58 -2.34
C SER A 211 -19.77 10.66 -2.56
N ASN A 212 -19.70 9.82 -3.59
CA ASN A 212 -20.68 8.75 -3.76
C ASN A 212 -20.29 7.51 -2.95
N PHE A 213 -19.09 7.47 -2.36
CA PHE A 213 -18.69 6.38 -1.48
C PHE A 213 -18.92 6.78 -0.02
N SER A 214 -19.29 5.80 0.81
CA SER A 214 -19.95 6.04 2.08
C SER A 214 -19.19 6.98 3.01
N GLU A 215 -19.94 7.88 3.65
CA GLU A 215 -19.51 8.72 4.77
C GLU A 215 -19.18 7.90 6.05
N LYS A 216 -19.38 6.57 6.00
CA LYS A 216 -19.51 5.69 7.18
C LYS A 216 -18.42 4.63 7.29
N ASN A 217 -17.53 4.57 6.30
CA ASN A 217 -16.30 3.76 6.35
C ASN A 217 -15.27 4.31 7.36
N LEU A 218 -15.47 5.53 7.87
CA LEU A 218 -14.64 6.13 8.91
C LEU A 218 -14.99 5.55 10.29
N ILE A 219 -13.94 5.26 11.07
CA ILE A 219 -13.96 4.42 12.28
C ILE A 219 -14.91 4.95 13.39
N PHE A 220 -15.41 6.19 13.30
CA PHE A 220 -16.41 6.73 14.21
C PHE A 220 -17.38 7.69 13.50
N SER A 221 -18.48 7.16 12.95
CA SER A 221 -19.64 7.99 12.62
C SER A 221 -20.50 8.19 13.87
N GLY A 222 -20.25 9.29 14.60
CA GLY A 222 -21.15 9.75 15.66
C GLY A 222 -22.47 10.26 15.07
N ASN A 223 -23.58 10.09 15.79
CA ASN A 223 -24.91 10.54 15.37
C ASN A 223 -24.93 12.02 14.95
N SER A 224 -25.59 12.27 13.81
CA SER A 224 -25.78 13.53 13.09
C SER A 224 -26.11 14.72 14.00
N THR A 225 -25.07 15.47 14.38
CA THR A 225 -25.19 16.88 14.80
C THR A 225 -24.32 17.72 13.87
N SER A 226 -24.60 19.02 13.75
CA SER A 226 -23.89 19.95 12.85
C SER A 226 -22.36 20.01 13.08
N LEU A 227 -21.87 19.59 14.25
CA LEU A 227 -20.44 19.41 14.55
C LEU A 227 -19.78 18.25 13.78
N ASN A 228 -20.55 17.29 13.27
CA ASN A 228 -20.01 16.12 12.57
C ASN A 228 -19.59 16.41 11.13
N ASN A 229 -20.16 17.44 10.49
CA ASN A 229 -19.85 17.74 9.08
C ASN A 229 -18.43 18.27 8.91
N ASP A 230 -17.96 19.12 9.83
CA ASP A 230 -16.58 19.61 9.85
C ASP A 230 -15.60 18.46 10.16
N PHE A 231 -15.87 17.66 11.19
CA PHE A 231 -15.05 16.50 11.55
C PHE A 231 -14.95 15.46 10.43
N PHE A 232 -16.00 15.33 9.62
CA PHE A 232 -16.03 14.44 8.47
C PHE A 232 -15.12 14.93 7.33
N LEU A 233 -15.17 16.23 7.00
CA LEU A 233 -14.34 16.83 5.96
C LEU A 233 -12.84 16.76 6.31
N GLU A 234 -12.51 16.98 7.59
CA GLU A 234 -11.16 16.84 8.12
C GLU A 234 -10.62 15.41 7.96
N ASN A 235 -11.45 14.39 8.16
CA ASN A 235 -11.03 13.00 7.99
C ASN A 235 -10.80 12.62 6.51
N GLN A 236 -11.59 13.12 5.57
CA GLN A 236 -11.42 12.81 4.15
C GLN A 236 -10.11 13.38 3.59
N THR A 237 -9.82 14.65 3.89
CA THR A 237 -8.57 15.31 3.46
C THR A 237 -7.34 14.62 4.08
N SER A 238 -7.41 14.28 5.36
CA SER A 238 -6.38 13.53 6.07
C SER A 238 -6.12 12.15 5.45
N ILE A 239 -7.17 11.44 5.01
CA ILE A 239 -7.03 10.17 4.27
C ILE A 239 -6.36 10.37 2.93
N ILE A 240 -6.76 11.40 2.17
CA ILE A 240 -6.15 11.68 0.86
C ILE A 240 -4.65 11.90 1.02
N PHE A 241 -4.24 12.76 1.95
CA PHE A 241 -2.82 13.03 2.20
C PHE A 241 -2.08 11.82 2.76
N SER A 242 -2.65 11.13 3.74
CA SER A 242 -2.02 9.93 4.31
C SER A 242 -1.84 8.83 3.27
N THR A 243 -2.84 8.58 2.44
CA THR A 243 -2.77 7.57 1.37
C THR A 243 -1.72 7.94 0.32
N THR A 244 -1.69 9.22 -0.06
CA THR A 244 -0.72 9.73 -1.04
C THR A 244 0.71 9.63 -0.50
N LEU A 245 0.93 10.09 0.73
CA LEU A 245 2.24 10.02 1.39
C LEU A 245 2.69 8.57 1.57
N LEU A 246 1.80 7.66 1.99
CA LEU A 246 2.11 6.24 2.10
C LEU A 246 2.59 5.67 0.76
N PHE A 247 1.94 6.03 -0.34
CA PHE A 247 2.36 5.60 -1.67
C PHE A 247 3.73 6.20 -2.07
N VAL A 248 3.94 7.50 -1.84
CA VAL A 248 5.22 8.18 -2.09
C VAL A 248 6.35 7.53 -1.29
N ASP A 249 6.13 7.23 -0.01
CA ASP A 249 7.11 6.59 0.86
C ASP A 249 7.46 5.20 0.36
N ILE A 250 6.48 4.41 -0.11
CA ILE A 250 6.73 3.11 -0.73
C ILE A 250 7.58 3.26 -1.99
N CYS A 251 7.34 4.27 -2.83
CA CYS A 251 8.17 4.54 -4.00
C CYS A 251 9.61 4.89 -3.60
N LEU A 252 9.80 5.72 -2.58
CA LEU A 252 11.12 6.08 -2.06
C LEU A 252 11.83 4.87 -1.43
N ILE A 253 11.13 4.03 -0.66
CA ILE A 253 11.65 2.78 -0.11
C ILE A 253 12.06 1.82 -1.23
N CYS A 254 11.25 1.67 -2.27
CA CYS A 254 11.59 0.87 -3.45
C CYS A 254 12.87 1.38 -4.12
N LEU A 255 13.01 2.69 -4.26
CA LEU A 255 14.20 3.33 -4.85
C LEU A 255 15.44 3.12 -3.98
N ILE A 256 15.31 3.25 -2.65
CA ILE A 256 16.37 2.95 -1.69
C ILE A 256 16.77 1.48 -1.75
N PHE A 257 15.80 0.55 -1.82
CA PHE A 257 16.08 -0.88 -1.93
C PHE A 257 16.79 -1.23 -3.24
N PHE A 258 16.41 -0.59 -4.35
CA PHE A 258 17.10 -0.70 -5.63
C PHE A 258 18.57 -0.26 -5.53
N PHE A 259 18.85 0.87 -4.87
CA PHE A 259 20.21 1.34 -4.65
C PHE A 259 21.00 0.50 -3.65
N TYR A 260 20.32 -0.06 -2.65
CA TYR A 260 20.92 -0.96 -1.65
C TYR A 260 21.40 -2.26 -2.30
N ASN A 261 20.54 -2.94 -3.06
CA ASN A 261 20.91 -4.16 -3.76
C ASN A 261 20.00 -4.44 -4.96
N ARG A 262 20.48 -4.07 -6.16
CA ARG A 262 19.75 -4.29 -7.42
C ARG A 262 19.36 -5.75 -7.67
N LYS A 263 20.24 -6.70 -7.34
CA LYS A 263 19.97 -8.13 -7.58
C LYS A 263 18.80 -8.60 -6.72
N LYS A 264 18.82 -8.29 -5.42
CA LYS A 264 17.73 -8.63 -4.50
C LYS A 264 16.43 -7.93 -4.88
N PHE A 265 16.48 -6.65 -5.24
CA PHE A 265 15.33 -5.89 -5.71
C PHE A 265 14.63 -6.57 -6.90
N PHE A 266 15.39 -6.91 -7.96
CA PHE A 266 14.80 -7.60 -9.11
C PHE A 266 14.36 -9.04 -8.79
N SER A 267 15.01 -9.72 -7.85
CA SER A 267 14.59 -11.06 -7.40
C SER A 267 13.21 -11.00 -6.72
N VAL A 268 12.97 -9.99 -5.87
CA VAL A 268 11.64 -9.73 -5.27
C VAL A 268 10.58 -9.45 -6.33
N ILE A 269 10.85 -8.51 -7.25
CA ILE A 269 9.89 -8.10 -8.29
C ILE A 269 9.51 -9.28 -9.20
N LYS A 270 10.48 -10.11 -9.58
CA LYS A 270 10.22 -11.30 -10.40
C LYS A 270 9.29 -12.31 -9.71
N ASN A 271 9.18 -12.29 -8.38
CA ASN A 271 8.29 -13.18 -7.62
C ASN A 271 6.86 -12.63 -7.44
N PHE A 272 6.47 -11.53 -8.10
CA PHE A 272 5.12 -10.94 -7.94
C PHE A 272 3.98 -11.77 -8.58
N ARG A 273 4.28 -12.77 -9.42
CA ARG A 273 3.29 -13.62 -10.12
C ARG A 273 2.09 -12.82 -10.66
N TYR A 274 2.38 -11.80 -11.47
CA TYR A 274 1.46 -10.75 -11.93
C TYR A 274 0.08 -11.23 -12.41
N LEU A 275 -0.02 -12.38 -13.10
CA LEU A 275 -1.31 -12.90 -13.55
C LEU A 275 -2.27 -13.20 -12.39
N ARG A 276 -1.75 -13.70 -11.26
CA ARG A 276 -2.57 -13.96 -10.07
C ARG A 276 -3.00 -12.66 -9.38
N ILE A 277 -2.15 -11.63 -9.40
CA ILE A 277 -2.52 -10.30 -8.90
C ILE A 277 -3.67 -9.73 -9.73
N VAL A 278 -3.54 -9.75 -11.07
CA VAL A 278 -4.59 -9.31 -11.99
C VAL A 278 -5.89 -10.07 -11.76
N TYR A 279 -5.80 -11.38 -11.51
CA TYR A 279 -6.96 -12.20 -11.16
C TYR A 279 -7.69 -11.72 -9.89
N TYR A 280 -6.98 -11.36 -8.82
CA TYR A 280 -7.60 -10.78 -7.62
C TYR A 280 -8.13 -9.35 -7.85
N PHE A 281 -7.45 -8.56 -8.66
CA PHE A 281 -7.92 -7.22 -9.03
C PHE A 281 -9.25 -7.28 -9.80
N ILE A 282 -9.44 -8.28 -10.65
CA ILE A 282 -10.71 -8.51 -11.34
C ILE A 282 -11.85 -8.75 -10.34
N PHE A 283 -11.61 -9.49 -9.25
CA PHE A 283 -12.64 -9.67 -8.22
C PHE A 283 -13.02 -8.36 -7.53
N VAL A 284 -12.04 -7.52 -7.19
CA VAL A 284 -12.31 -6.19 -6.62
C VAL A 284 -13.09 -5.33 -7.62
N SER A 285 -12.65 -5.26 -8.88
CA SER A 285 -13.37 -4.51 -9.92
C SER A 285 -14.80 -5.03 -10.12
N PHE A 286 -14.99 -6.35 -10.03
CA PHE A 286 -16.31 -6.96 -10.12
C PHE A 286 -17.20 -6.56 -8.92
N GLY A 287 -16.64 -6.51 -7.71
CA GLY A 287 -17.31 -5.96 -6.53
C GLY A 287 -17.77 -4.52 -6.73
N ILE A 288 -16.89 -3.66 -7.23
CA ILE A 288 -17.20 -2.24 -7.51
C ILE A 288 -18.33 -2.13 -8.53
N PHE A 289 -18.25 -2.91 -9.61
CA PHE A 289 -19.31 -2.97 -10.62
C PHE A 289 -20.67 -3.36 -10.02
N LEU A 290 -20.70 -4.35 -9.13
CA LEU A 290 -21.92 -4.80 -8.47
C LEU A 290 -22.52 -3.78 -7.51
N SER A 291 -21.71 -2.89 -6.93
CA SER A 291 -22.23 -1.86 -6.03
C SER A 291 -22.99 -0.76 -6.80
N GLY A 292 -22.79 -0.66 -8.12
CA GLY A 292 -23.30 0.44 -8.93
C GLY A 292 -22.64 1.80 -8.62
N GLY A 293 -21.61 1.80 -7.78
CA GLY A 293 -20.93 3.01 -7.32
C GLY A 293 -20.03 3.58 -8.42
N ILE A 294 -20.25 4.85 -8.78
CA ILE A 294 -19.42 5.59 -9.71
C ILE A 294 -18.62 6.62 -8.92
N PRO A 295 -17.26 6.60 -8.98
CA PRO A 295 -16.43 7.58 -8.30
C PRO A 295 -16.63 8.97 -8.91
N ILE A 296 -16.95 9.97 -8.09
CA ILE A 296 -17.21 11.35 -8.52
C ILE A 296 -16.25 12.37 -7.88
N SER A 297 -15.45 11.95 -6.90
CA SER A 297 -14.51 12.78 -6.15
C SER A 297 -13.11 12.19 -6.09
N LEU A 298 -12.10 13.02 -5.77
CA LEU A 298 -10.72 12.57 -5.55
C LEU A 298 -10.68 11.52 -4.44
N PHE A 299 -11.46 11.75 -3.40
CA PHE A 299 -11.60 10.84 -2.28
C PHE A 299 -12.04 9.44 -2.75
N ASP A 300 -13.06 9.35 -3.61
CA ASP A 300 -13.53 8.08 -4.16
C ASP A 300 -12.42 7.31 -4.90
N TYR A 301 -11.67 8.02 -5.76
CA TYR A 301 -10.55 7.43 -6.50
C TYR A 301 -9.42 6.98 -5.58
N ILE A 302 -9.10 7.77 -4.54
CA ILE A 302 -8.09 7.45 -3.54
C ILE A 302 -8.51 6.23 -2.71
N LEU A 303 -9.78 6.12 -2.31
CA LEU A 303 -10.30 4.95 -1.60
C LEU A 303 -10.21 3.68 -2.45
N ILE A 304 -10.61 3.74 -3.72
CA ILE A 304 -10.45 2.61 -4.65
C ILE A 304 -8.97 2.23 -4.76
N PHE A 305 -8.10 3.20 -5.03
CA PHE A 305 -6.66 2.98 -5.15
C PHE A 305 -6.07 2.35 -3.88
N SER A 306 -6.48 2.85 -2.71
CA SER A 306 -6.08 2.32 -1.41
C SER A 306 -6.54 0.87 -1.24
N THR A 307 -7.79 0.55 -1.61
CA THR A 307 -8.33 -0.82 -1.54
C THR A 307 -7.57 -1.77 -2.47
N PHE A 308 -7.30 -1.40 -3.71
CA PHE A 308 -6.46 -2.20 -4.62
C PHE A 308 -5.04 -2.40 -4.07
N SER A 309 -4.44 -1.34 -3.54
CA SER A 309 -3.11 -1.40 -2.93
C SER A 309 -3.10 -2.32 -1.72
N SER A 310 -4.10 -2.22 -0.83
CA SER A 310 -4.22 -3.07 0.35
C SER A 310 -4.25 -4.56 0.00
N LEU A 311 -5.02 -4.94 -1.03
CA LEU A 311 -5.13 -6.32 -1.49
C LEU A 311 -3.85 -6.78 -2.20
N PHE A 312 -3.22 -5.93 -3.01
CA PHE A 312 -1.94 -6.22 -3.64
C PHE A 312 -0.87 -6.60 -2.61
N PHE A 313 -0.72 -5.77 -1.58
CA PHE A 313 0.23 -6.01 -0.50
C PHE A 313 -0.16 -7.23 0.36
N ALA A 314 -1.47 -7.41 0.66
CA ALA A 314 -1.98 -8.57 1.39
C ALA A 314 -1.67 -9.89 0.67
N TRP A 315 -1.97 -9.94 -0.62
CA TRP A 315 -1.76 -11.12 -1.44
C TRP A 315 -0.28 -11.49 -1.52
N LEU A 316 0.61 -10.51 -1.72
CA LEU A 316 2.05 -10.75 -1.73
C LEU A 316 2.55 -11.25 -0.37
N PHE A 317 2.09 -10.66 0.74
CA PHE A 317 2.42 -11.16 2.08
C PHE A 317 2.01 -12.63 2.24
N CYS A 318 0.76 -12.97 1.93
CA CYS A 318 0.22 -14.33 2.08
C CYS A 318 0.99 -15.34 1.22
N VAL A 319 1.30 -14.98 -0.02
CA VAL A 319 2.04 -15.83 -0.95
C VAL A 319 3.50 -16.02 -0.51
N TRP A 320 4.13 -14.97 0.00
CA TRP A 320 5.52 -15.07 0.46
C TRP A 320 5.66 -15.73 1.82
N GLU A 321 4.64 -15.65 2.67
CA GLU A 321 4.52 -16.50 3.85
C GLU A 321 4.39 -17.97 3.44
N ASN A 322 3.60 -18.26 2.39
CA ASN A 322 3.52 -19.60 1.84
C ASN A 322 4.88 -20.09 1.30
N ASP A 323 5.61 -19.25 0.55
CA ASP A 323 6.95 -19.57 0.02
C ASP A 323 7.96 -19.88 1.12
N GLU A 324 7.87 -19.18 2.26
CA GLU A 324 8.75 -19.43 3.40
C GLU A 324 8.46 -20.81 4.04
N VAL A 325 7.19 -21.13 4.29
CA VAL A 325 6.79 -22.41 4.90
C VAL A 325 7.03 -23.59 3.97
N ASP A 326 6.90 -23.37 2.66
CA ASP A 326 7.05 -24.41 1.64
C ASP A 326 8.45 -24.46 1.01
N LEU A 327 9.47 -23.85 1.63
CA LEU A 327 10.82 -23.79 1.09
C LEU A 327 11.37 -25.14 0.62
N ASP A 328 11.19 -26.21 1.40
CA ASP A 328 11.65 -27.56 1.03
C ASP A 328 10.88 -28.16 -0.16
N ILE A 329 9.59 -27.83 -0.29
CA ILE A 329 8.76 -28.22 -1.44
C ILE A 329 9.25 -27.46 -2.68
N ASP A 330 9.47 -26.15 -2.53
CA ASP A 330 9.87 -25.26 -3.60
C ASP A 330 11.29 -25.53 -4.12
N ARG A 331 12.19 -26.09 -3.30
CA ARG A 331 13.49 -26.64 -3.76
C ARG A 331 13.32 -27.74 -4.81
N ILE A 332 12.17 -28.40 -4.88
CA ILE A 332 11.86 -29.43 -5.86
C ILE A 332 11.05 -28.86 -7.03
N SER A 333 9.90 -28.24 -6.75
CA SER A 333 8.92 -27.85 -7.76
C SER A 333 9.10 -26.42 -8.30
N ASN A 334 9.68 -25.52 -7.52
CA ASN A 334 9.75 -24.08 -7.82
C ASN A 334 11.17 -23.51 -7.68
N LYS A 335 12.16 -24.19 -8.24
CA LYS A 335 13.60 -23.88 -8.13
C LYS A 335 14.03 -22.47 -8.55
N LYS A 336 13.17 -21.74 -9.27
CA LYS A 336 13.43 -20.38 -9.74
C LYS A 336 12.97 -19.29 -8.76
N ARG A 337 12.31 -19.65 -7.65
CA ARG A 337 11.89 -18.68 -6.62
C ARG A 337 13.10 -18.13 -5.85
N PRO A 338 13.02 -16.91 -5.29
CA PRO A 338 14.14 -16.26 -4.62
C PRO A 338 14.76 -17.09 -3.48
N LEU A 339 13.91 -17.69 -2.62
CA LEU A 339 14.36 -18.47 -1.47
C LEU A 339 15.09 -19.77 -1.88
N PRO A 340 14.55 -20.66 -2.74
CA PRO A 340 15.28 -21.82 -3.25
C PRO A 340 16.60 -21.50 -3.94
N GLN A 341 16.70 -20.35 -4.62
CA GLN A 341 17.94 -19.93 -5.29
C GLN A 341 19.00 -19.37 -4.34
N GLY A 342 18.62 -19.02 -3.11
CA GLY A 342 19.51 -18.32 -2.18
C GLY A 342 19.79 -16.87 -2.56
N ASP A 343 18.99 -16.28 -3.45
CA ASP A 343 19.09 -14.86 -3.83
C ASP A 343 18.84 -13.93 -2.64
N ILE A 344 17.96 -14.37 -1.74
CA ILE A 344 17.54 -13.67 -0.53
C ILE A 344 17.57 -14.68 0.63
N SER A 345 18.16 -14.29 1.76
CA SER A 345 18.18 -15.12 2.96
C SER A 345 16.79 -15.23 3.60
N VAL A 346 16.57 -16.23 4.45
CA VAL A 346 15.27 -16.43 5.12
C VAL A 346 14.95 -15.25 6.04
N GLU A 347 15.96 -14.70 6.72
CA GLU A 347 15.81 -13.55 7.61
C GLU A 347 15.42 -12.29 6.82
N GLU A 348 16.06 -12.04 5.68
CA GLU A 348 15.72 -10.90 4.82
C GLU A 348 14.32 -11.06 4.21
N TRP A 349 13.95 -12.29 3.82
CA TRP A 349 12.62 -12.58 3.29
C TRP A 349 11.52 -12.30 4.31
N LYS A 350 11.74 -12.69 5.57
CA LYS A 350 10.84 -12.36 6.69
C LYS A 350 10.65 -10.86 6.83
N ILE A 351 11.74 -10.09 6.82
CA ILE A 351 11.67 -8.63 6.91
C ILE A 351 10.87 -8.05 5.74
N ILE A 352 11.16 -8.49 4.51
CA ILE A 352 10.50 -8.02 3.29
C ILE A 352 8.99 -8.32 3.35
N LYS A 353 8.57 -9.55 3.66
CA LYS A 353 7.14 -9.88 3.70
C LYS A 353 6.39 -9.08 4.78
N TYR A 354 6.99 -8.84 5.94
CA TYR A 354 6.34 -8.05 6.99
C TYR A 354 6.20 -6.57 6.64
N PHE A 355 7.10 -5.99 5.83
CA PHE A 355 6.86 -4.66 5.26
C PHE A 355 5.60 -4.64 4.38
N PHE A 356 5.40 -5.67 3.56
CA PHE A 356 4.18 -5.80 2.74
C PHE A 356 2.94 -5.97 3.62
N LEU A 357 3.01 -6.70 4.75
CA LEU A 357 1.92 -6.74 5.71
C LEU A 357 1.58 -5.35 6.27
N VAL A 358 2.59 -4.59 6.69
CA VAL A 358 2.39 -3.22 7.23
C VAL A 358 1.77 -2.31 6.18
N PHE A 359 2.24 -2.34 4.93
CA PHE A 359 1.65 -1.55 3.85
C PHE A 359 0.21 -1.97 3.54
N SER A 360 -0.07 -3.27 3.54
CA SER A 360 -1.43 -3.79 3.34
C SER A 360 -2.40 -3.25 4.39
N LEU A 361 -2.04 -3.37 5.67
CA LEU A 361 -2.87 -2.92 6.77
C LEU A 361 -2.99 -1.39 6.80
N GLY A 362 -1.92 -0.67 6.44
CA GLY A 362 -1.93 0.79 6.34
C GLY A 362 -2.94 1.30 5.30
N PHE A 363 -2.89 0.77 4.07
CA PHE A 363 -3.88 1.12 3.05
C PHE A 363 -5.29 0.64 3.45
N ALA A 364 -5.44 -0.57 3.99
CA ALA A 364 -6.75 -1.09 4.38
C ALA A 364 -7.40 -0.21 5.46
N PHE A 365 -6.62 0.27 6.42
CA PHE A 365 -7.09 1.18 7.47
C PHE A 365 -7.52 2.53 6.90
N LEU A 366 -6.74 3.09 5.98
CA LEU A 366 -7.06 4.36 5.31
C LEU A 366 -8.27 4.24 4.35
N SER A 367 -8.57 3.04 3.85
CA SER A 367 -9.78 2.76 3.08
C SER A 367 -11.05 2.68 3.93
N GLY A 368 -10.91 2.48 5.25
CA GLY A 368 -12.01 2.42 6.20
C GLY A 368 -12.18 1.08 6.93
N PHE A 369 -13.03 1.09 7.95
CA PHE A 369 -13.15 0.01 8.93
C PHE A 369 -13.53 -1.35 8.32
N TYR A 370 -14.52 -1.38 7.43
CA TYR A 370 -14.97 -2.63 6.79
C TYR A 370 -13.91 -3.22 5.86
N VAL A 371 -13.25 -2.37 5.08
CA VAL A 371 -12.14 -2.79 4.21
C VAL A 371 -11.00 -3.35 5.07
N PHE A 372 -10.64 -2.67 6.16
CA PHE A 372 -9.65 -3.14 7.12
C PHE A 372 -9.98 -4.51 7.70
N LEU A 373 -11.21 -4.72 8.19
CA LEU A 373 -11.66 -6.01 8.71
C LEU A 373 -11.62 -7.12 7.65
N LEU A 374 -12.09 -6.85 6.43
CA LEU A 374 -12.07 -7.81 5.34
C LEU A 374 -10.64 -8.21 4.96
N VAL A 375 -9.70 -7.26 4.91
CA VAL A 375 -8.27 -7.54 4.68
C VAL A 375 -7.67 -8.35 5.83
N LEU A 376 -8.02 -8.07 7.08
CA LEU A 376 -7.58 -8.88 8.23
C LEU A 376 -8.08 -10.33 8.14
N ILE A 377 -9.36 -10.53 7.78
CA ILE A 377 -9.93 -11.87 7.59
C ILE A 377 -9.22 -12.57 6.42
N TYR A 378 -9.01 -11.87 5.30
CA TYR A 378 -8.31 -12.39 4.13
C TYR A 378 -6.92 -12.93 4.49
N ILE A 379 -6.14 -12.12 5.20
CA ILE A 379 -4.79 -12.47 5.64
C ILE A 379 -4.84 -13.64 6.64
N SER A 380 -5.75 -13.58 7.61
CA SER A 380 -5.90 -14.63 8.64
C SER A 380 -6.25 -15.99 8.04
N LEU A 381 -7.16 -16.02 7.06
CA LEU A 381 -7.54 -17.23 6.35
C LEU A 381 -6.36 -17.83 5.57
N TYR A 382 -5.59 -17.00 4.88
CA TYR A 382 -4.39 -17.48 4.18
C TYR A 382 -3.28 -17.92 5.13
N HIS A 383 -3.12 -17.24 6.27
CA HIS A 383 -2.19 -17.66 7.30
C HIS A 383 -2.53 -19.06 7.82
N ILE A 384 -3.80 -19.29 8.19
CA ILE A 384 -4.31 -20.60 8.64
C ILE A 384 -4.22 -21.66 7.53
N TYR A 385 -4.35 -21.25 6.26
CA TYR A 385 -4.16 -22.13 5.11
C TYR A 385 -2.72 -22.63 4.98
N SER A 386 -1.73 -21.75 5.15
CA SER A 386 -0.32 -22.05 4.87
C SER A 386 0.48 -22.52 6.09
N VAL A 387 0.25 -21.95 7.27
CA VAL A 387 1.12 -22.06 8.44
C VAL A 387 0.63 -23.15 9.43
N PRO A 388 1.53 -23.94 10.06
CA PRO A 388 1.16 -24.83 11.17
C PRO A 388 0.60 -24.08 12.40
N PRO A 389 -0.23 -24.71 13.25
CA PRO A 389 -0.55 -26.14 13.27
C PRO A 389 -1.66 -26.56 12.29
N LEU A 390 -2.54 -25.64 11.88
CA LEU A 390 -3.73 -25.98 11.09
C LEU A 390 -3.38 -26.35 9.64
N ARG A 391 -2.58 -25.53 8.95
CA ARG A 391 -2.09 -25.74 7.58
C ARG A 391 -3.15 -26.37 6.66
N LEU A 392 -4.30 -25.69 6.54
CA LEU A 392 -5.51 -26.22 5.88
C LEU A 392 -5.29 -26.64 4.42
N LYS A 393 -4.21 -26.17 3.77
CA LYS A 393 -3.78 -26.65 2.45
C LYS A 393 -3.62 -28.18 2.36
N LYS A 394 -3.45 -28.89 3.48
CA LYS A 394 -3.33 -30.36 3.52
C LYS A 394 -4.70 -31.07 3.50
N VAL A 395 -5.79 -30.36 3.75
CA VAL A 395 -7.15 -30.92 3.76
C VAL A 395 -7.85 -30.55 2.46
N ILE A 396 -8.11 -31.55 1.62
CA ILE A 396 -8.55 -31.40 0.22
C ILE A 396 -9.69 -30.38 0.02
N ILE A 397 -10.75 -30.49 0.82
CA ILE A 397 -11.92 -29.61 0.66
C ILE A 397 -11.61 -28.22 1.21
N LEU A 398 -10.99 -28.14 2.38
CA LEU A 398 -10.69 -26.86 3.03
C LEU A 398 -9.66 -26.05 2.24
N SER A 399 -8.73 -26.70 1.55
CA SER A 399 -7.74 -26.00 0.74
C SER A 399 -8.39 -25.16 -0.36
N SER A 400 -9.41 -25.70 -1.02
CA SER A 400 -10.10 -25.01 -2.11
C SER A 400 -11.17 -24.06 -1.58
N LEU A 401 -11.81 -24.40 -0.47
CA LEU A 401 -12.80 -23.54 0.18
C LEU A 401 -12.19 -22.24 0.71
N VAL A 402 -11.02 -22.29 1.34
CA VAL A 402 -10.34 -21.07 1.84
C VAL A 402 -9.99 -20.12 0.70
N VAL A 403 -9.47 -20.65 -0.43
CA VAL A 403 -9.18 -19.82 -1.61
C VAL A 403 -10.46 -19.20 -2.18
N ALA A 404 -11.56 -19.98 -2.23
CA ALA A 404 -12.85 -19.50 -2.69
C ALA A 404 -13.44 -18.40 -1.80
N ILE A 405 -13.33 -18.54 -0.47
CA ILE A 405 -13.73 -17.51 0.49
C ILE A 405 -12.88 -16.25 0.31
N ASN A 406 -11.56 -16.38 0.13
CA ASN A 406 -10.69 -15.23 -0.09
C ASN A 406 -10.95 -14.52 -1.42
N ALA A 407 -11.36 -15.24 -2.47
CA ALA A 407 -11.84 -14.63 -3.69
C ALA A 407 -13.16 -13.87 -3.48
N LEU A 408 -14.10 -14.42 -2.71
CA LEU A 408 -15.33 -13.71 -2.32
C LEU A 408 -15.02 -12.46 -1.49
N ILE A 409 -14.06 -12.52 -0.55
CA ILE A 409 -13.62 -11.35 0.21
C ILE A 409 -13.07 -10.27 -0.73
N ALA A 410 -12.32 -10.64 -1.77
CA ALA A 410 -11.87 -9.67 -2.77
C ALA A 410 -13.05 -9.00 -3.52
N VAL A 411 -14.12 -9.74 -3.83
CA VAL A 411 -15.36 -9.16 -4.37
C VAL A 411 -16.01 -8.23 -3.34
N TRP A 412 -16.10 -8.63 -2.07
CA TRP A 412 -16.65 -7.78 -1.01
C TRP A 412 -15.84 -6.52 -0.76
N LEU A 413 -14.51 -6.57 -0.84
CA LEU A 413 -13.64 -5.38 -0.76
C LEU A 413 -14.05 -4.35 -1.81
N GLY A 414 -14.25 -4.80 -3.04
CA GLY A 414 -14.72 -3.95 -4.13
C GLY A 414 -16.14 -3.44 -3.92
N TYR A 415 -17.04 -4.28 -3.44
CA TYR A 415 -18.43 -3.88 -3.21
C TYR A 415 -18.56 -2.84 -2.10
N PHE A 416 -17.95 -3.07 -0.94
CA PHE A 416 -18.10 -2.22 0.24
C PHE A 416 -17.30 -0.92 0.19
N VAL A 417 -16.24 -0.84 -0.62
CA VAL A 417 -15.55 0.45 -0.83
C VAL A 417 -16.42 1.42 -1.62
N SER A 418 -17.30 0.92 -2.50
CA SER A 418 -18.11 1.74 -3.41
C SER A 418 -19.62 1.62 -3.21
N SER A 419 -20.09 0.95 -2.17
CA SER A 419 -21.52 0.86 -1.82
C SER A 419 -21.95 1.99 -0.90
N ASN A 420 -23.22 2.38 -1.00
CA ASN A 420 -23.88 3.31 -0.07
C ASN A 420 -24.45 2.62 1.19
N THR A 421 -24.30 1.30 1.26
CA THR A 421 -24.80 0.45 2.34
C THR A 421 -23.67 -0.28 3.05
N GLU A 422 -23.89 -0.55 4.33
CA GLU A 422 -23.05 -1.40 5.18
C GLU A 422 -23.67 -2.79 5.38
N TYR A 423 -24.89 -2.99 4.89
CA TYR A 423 -25.64 -4.22 5.12
C TYR A 423 -25.21 -5.31 4.13
N ILE A 424 -24.60 -6.37 4.64
CA ILE A 424 -24.24 -7.57 3.86
C ILE A 424 -25.48 -8.17 3.16
N THR A 425 -26.68 -7.98 3.72
CA THR A 425 -27.95 -8.45 3.13
C THR A 425 -28.29 -7.80 1.79
N GLU A 426 -27.69 -6.65 1.47
CA GLU A 426 -27.85 -6.01 0.15
C GLU A 426 -26.93 -6.63 -0.92
N PHE A 427 -25.91 -7.40 -0.52
CA PHE A 427 -25.08 -8.12 -1.46
C PHE A 427 -25.84 -9.31 -2.07
N PRO A 428 -25.88 -9.47 -3.40
CA PRO A 428 -26.70 -10.52 -4.04
C PRO A 428 -26.28 -11.95 -3.62
N PRO A 429 -27.14 -12.74 -2.93
CA PRO A 429 -26.75 -14.06 -2.43
C PRO A 429 -26.38 -15.07 -3.52
N LYS A 430 -26.98 -14.95 -4.72
CA LYS A 430 -26.66 -15.80 -5.87
C LYS A 430 -25.19 -15.65 -6.31
N ILE A 431 -24.62 -14.46 -6.14
CA ILE A 431 -23.22 -14.17 -6.50
C ILE A 431 -22.27 -14.82 -5.50
N ILE A 432 -22.62 -14.84 -4.20
CA ILE A 432 -21.85 -15.55 -3.17
C ILE A 432 -21.65 -17.01 -3.57
N LEU A 433 -22.77 -17.71 -3.85
CA LEU A 433 -22.74 -19.12 -4.22
C LEU A 433 -21.96 -19.35 -5.52
N PHE A 434 -22.18 -18.49 -6.54
CA PHE A 434 -21.50 -18.63 -7.81
C PHE A 434 -19.99 -18.44 -7.68
N VAL A 435 -19.52 -17.37 -7.01
CA VAL A 435 -18.09 -17.11 -6.81
C VAL A 435 -17.43 -18.24 -6.02
N ILE A 436 -18.06 -18.69 -4.92
CA ILE A 436 -17.53 -19.80 -4.13
C ILE A 436 -17.40 -21.05 -4.99
N MET A 437 -18.46 -21.44 -5.71
CA MET A 437 -18.46 -22.66 -6.53
C MET A 437 -17.43 -22.60 -7.65
N VAL A 438 -17.37 -21.49 -8.40
CA VAL A 438 -16.41 -21.31 -9.49
C VAL A 438 -14.98 -21.46 -8.96
N VAL A 439 -14.61 -20.68 -7.94
CA VAL A 439 -13.23 -20.66 -7.44
C VAL A 439 -12.87 -21.98 -6.76
N PHE A 440 -13.79 -22.56 -5.99
CA PHE A 440 -13.59 -23.85 -5.31
C PHE A 440 -13.19 -24.95 -6.30
N PHE A 441 -13.83 -25.02 -7.47
CA PHE A 441 -13.52 -26.04 -8.46
C PHE A 441 -12.34 -25.65 -9.35
N VAL A 442 -12.33 -24.42 -9.88
CA VAL A 442 -11.32 -23.94 -10.85
C VAL A 442 -9.92 -23.91 -10.23
N GLU A 443 -9.79 -23.60 -8.93
CA GLU A 443 -8.48 -23.55 -8.26
C GLU A 443 -7.76 -24.91 -8.29
N ASN A 444 -8.48 -26.03 -8.40
CA ASN A 444 -7.85 -27.36 -8.50
C ASN A 444 -7.10 -27.59 -9.82
N ILE A 445 -7.35 -26.75 -10.84
CA ILE A 445 -6.63 -26.83 -12.13
C ILE A 445 -5.14 -26.53 -11.93
N LYS A 446 -4.79 -25.60 -11.02
CA LYS A 446 -3.38 -25.31 -10.72
C LYS A 446 -2.67 -26.52 -10.12
N ASN A 447 -3.39 -27.39 -9.40
CA ASN A 447 -2.80 -28.54 -8.72
C ASN A 447 -2.37 -29.63 -9.72
N ILE A 448 -2.81 -29.56 -10.99
CA ILE A 448 -2.42 -30.52 -12.04
C ILE A 448 -0.89 -30.48 -12.28
N LYS A 449 -0.26 -29.30 -12.27
CA LYS A 449 1.20 -29.17 -12.44
C LYS A 449 1.99 -29.58 -11.20
N ASP A 450 1.36 -29.62 -10.03
CA ASP A 450 2.02 -29.82 -8.74
C ASP A 450 1.92 -31.29 -8.25
N ILE A 451 1.31 -32.19 -9.03
CA ILE A 451 1.05 -33.59 -8.65
C ILE A 451 2.31 -34.31 -8.14
N GLU A 452 3.44 -34.20 -8.83
CA GLU A 452 4.69 -34.87 -8.42
C GLU A 452 5.26 -34.30 -7.12
N GLY A 453 5.23 -32.97 -6.96
CA GLY A 453 5.75 -32.28 -5.77
C GLY A 453 4.88 -32.55 -4.54
N ASP A 454 3.56 -32.54 -4.71
CA ASP A 454 2.59 -32.80 -3.65
C ASP A 454 2.68 -34.24 -3.15
N LYS A 455 2.84 -35.22 -4.06
CA LYS A 455 3.03 -36.63 -3.71
C LYS A 455 4.26 -36.84 -2.83
N LYS A 456 5.39 -36.21 -3.15
CA LYS A 456 6.63 -36.31 -2.37
C LYS A 456 6.51 -35.73 -0.95
N ASN A 457 5.56 -34.83 -0.72
CA ASN A 457 5.36 -34.12 0.54
C ASN A 457 4.11 -34.57 1.31
N ASN A 458 3.53 -35.70 0.94
CA ASN A 458 2.30 -36.25 1.55
C ASN A 458 1.12 -35.26 1.53
N ILE A 459 1.06 -34.37 0.53
CA ILE A 459 -0.09 -33.49 0.31
C ILE A 459 -1.07 -34.24 -0.59
N LYS A 460 -2.26 -34.52 -0.06
CA LYS A 460 -3.35 -35.13 -0.83
C LYS A 460 -4.18 -34.00 -1.43
N THR A 461 -4.18 -33.86 -2.75
CA THR A 461 -5.03 -32.95 -3.52
C THR A 461 -6.02 -33.77 -4.36
N LEU A 462 -7.11 -33.15 -4.85
CA LEU A 462 -8.01 -33.82 -5.80
C LEU A 462 -7.26 -34.27 -7.06
N ALA A 463 -6.31 -33.46 -7.52
CA ALA A 463 -5.48 -33.80 -8.69
C ALA A 463 -4.63 -35.05 -8.46
N ASN A 464 -4.11 -35.25 -7.24
CA ASN A 464 -3.35 -36.45 -6.87
C ASN A 464 -4.19 -37.72 -6.87
N ILE A 465 -5.47 -37.62 -6.48
CA ILE A 465 -6.42 -38.74 -6.45
C ILE A 465 -6.86 -39.10 -7.86
N LEU A 466 -7.23 -38.11 -8.66
CA LEU A 466 -7.76 -38.32 -10.01
C LEU A 466 -6.67 -38.69 -11.03
N GLY A 467 -5.43 -38.25 -10.80
CA GLY A 467 -4.35 -38.32 -11.78
C GLY A 467 -4.49 -37.26 -12.87
N GLU A 468 -3.41 -37.02 -13.63
CA GLU A 468 -3.33 -35.90 -14.58
C GLU A 468 -4.45 -35.93 -15.63
N ARG A 469 -4.65 -37.09 -16.28
CA ARG A 469 -5.64 -37.25 -17.37
C ARG A 469 -7.06 -36.94 -16.90
N ASN A 470 -7.50 -37.56 -15.81
CA ASN A 470 -8.86 -37.35 -15.30
C ASN A 470 -9.03 -35.96 -14.70
N SER A 471 -7.98 -35.39 -14.10
CA SER A 471 -8.01 -34.00 -13.61
C SER A 471 -8.24 -33.00 -14.74
N LYS A 472 -7.53 -33.15 -15.87
CA LYS A 472 -7.73 -32.29 -17.05
C LYS A 472 -9.15 -32.40 -17.61
N LEU A 473 -9.69 -33.62 -17.70
CA LEU A 473 -11.06 -33.85 -18.19
C LEU A 473 -12.10 -33.25 -17.25
N ILE A 474 -12.07 -33.60 -15.96
CA ILE A 474 -13.07 -33.19 -14.97
C ILE A 474 -13.01 -31.69 -14.70
N PHE A 475 -11.84 -31.15 -14.36
CA PHE A 475 -11.73 -29.72 -14.08
C PHE A 475 -11.88 -28.86 -15.34
N GLY A 476 -11.51 -29.40 -16.51
CA GLY A 476 -11.80 -28.79 -17.79
C GLY A 476 -13.30 -28.64 -18.03
N LEU A 477 -14.07 -29.73 -17.87
CA LEU A 477 -15.53 -29.70 -18.00
C LEU A 477 -16.16 -28.72 -17.02
N ILE A 478 -15.73 -28.74 -15.75
CA ILE A 478 -16.28 -27.87 -14.71
C ILE A 478 -15.98 -26.39 -15.02
N ALA A 479 -14.75 -26.04 -15.39
CA ALA A 479 -14.40 -24.66 -15.75
C ALA A 479 -15.20 -24.17 -16.96
N SER A 480 -15.34 -25.02 -17.99
CA SER A 480 -16.14 -24.73 -19.18
C SER A 480 -17.62 -24.56 -18.86
N LEU A 481 -18.17 -25.38 -17.97
CA LEU A 481 -19.55 -25.26 -17.51
C LEU A 481 -19.77 -23.91 -16.81
N PHE A 482 -18.86 -23.49 -15.93
CA PHE A 482 -18.99 -22.19 -15.25
C PHE A 482 -18.92 -20.99 -16.20
N ILE A 483 -18.06 -21.04 -17.22
CA ILE A 483 -18.04 -20.01 -18.27
C ILE A 483 -19.38 -19.99 -19.01
N PHE A 484 -19.90 -21.17 -19.38
CA PHE A 484 -21.18 -21.29 -20.07
C PHE A 484 -22.38 -20.80 -19.24
N LEU A 485 -22.34 -20.98 -17.91
CA LEU A 485 -23.39 -20.54 -17.00
C LEU A 485 -23.39 -19.04 -16.70
N ALA A 486 -22.31 -18.31 -17.01
CA ALA A 486 -22.18 -16.89 -16.70
C ALA A 486 -23.34 -15.99 -17.20
N PRO A 487 -23.89 -16.15 -18.43
CA PRO A 487 -25.03 -15.36 -18.90
C PRO A 487 -26.29 -15.52 -18.02
N PHE A 488 -26.53 -16.72 -17.51
CA PHE A 488 -27.72 -17.02 -16.70
C PHE A 488 -27.63 -16.43 -15.29
N VAL A 489 -26.41 -16.12 -14.83
CA VAL A 489 -26.14 -15.57 -13.50
C VAL A 489 -26.05 -14.04 -13.55
N PHE A 490 -25.38 -13.48 -14.57
CA PHE A 490 -25.08 -12.05 -14.61
C PHE A 490 -25.97 -11.26 -15.56
N TYR A 491 -26.11 -11.69 -16.81
CA TYR A 491 -26.89 -10.97 -17.81
C TYR A 491 -27.21 -11.88 -19.00
N PHE A 492 -28.49 -12.17 -19.20
CA PHE A 492 -28.94 -13.10 -20.23
C PHE A 492 -29.18 -12.35 -21.55
N SER A 493 -28.36 -12.61 -22.56
CA SER A 493 -28.53 -12.09 -23.92
C SER A 493 -27.94 -13.04 -24.97
N LEU A 494 -28.38 -12.94 -26.22
CA LEU A 494 -27.81 -13.77 -27.29
C LEU A 494 -26.30 -13.55 -27.44
N LYS A 495 -25.83 -12.31 -27.31
CA LYS A 495 -24.41 -11.95 -27.39
C LYS A 495 -23.60 -12.59 -26.27
N THR A 496 -24.07 -12.51 -25.02
CA THR A 496 -23.38 -13.12 -23.86
C THR A 496 -23.36 -14.64 -23.96
N ILE A 497 -24.40 -15.29 -24.49
CA ILE A 497 -24.43 -16.73 -24.75
C ILE A 497 -23.40 -17.13 -25.80
N ILE A 498 -23.31 -16.40 -26.92
CA ILE A 498 -22.33 -16.68 -27.99
C ILE A 498 -20.91 -16.58 -27.45
N VAL A 499 -20.59 -15.48 -26.75
CA VAL A 499 -19.27 -15.27 -26.13
C VAL A 499 -18.96 -16.40 -25.15
N SER A 500 -19.89 -16.71 -24.24
CA SER A 500 -19.69 -17.73 -23.20
C SER A 500 -19.55 -19.14 -23.79
N THR A 501 -20.30 -19.47 -24.84
CA THR A 501 -20.17 -20.77 -25.53
C THR A 501 -18.81 -20.91 -26.20
N PHE A 502 -18.36 -19.87 -26.91
CA PHE A 502 -17.04 -19.86 -27.56
C PHE A 502 -15.91 -20.04 -26.52
N PHE A 503 -15.90 -19.22 -25.46
CA PHE A 503 -14.86 -19.31 -24.43
C PHE A 503 -14.94 -20.58 -23.59
N SER A 504 -16.13 -21.15 -23.40
CA SER A 504 -16.31 -22.45 -22.74
C SER A 504 -15.59 -23.57 -23.51
N VAL A 505 -15.77 -23.62 -24.83
CA VAL A 505 -15.06 -24.60 -25.70
C VAL A 505 -13.56 -24.35 -25.69
N VAL A 506 -13.13 -23.10 -25.86
CA VAL A 506 -11.69 -22.74 -25.87
C VAL A 506 -11.02 -23.10 -24.54
N MET A 507 -11.69 -22.89 -23.40
CA MET A 507 -11.19 -23.25 -22.08
C MET A 507 -11.02 -24.77 -21.95
N TYR A 508 -12.02 -25.55 -22.36
CA TYR A 508 -11.99 -27.01 -22.31
C TYR A 508 -10.79 -27.56 -23.09
N LEU A 509 -10.66 -27.11 -24.34
CA LEU A 509 -9.59 -27.53 -25.24
C LEU A 509 -8.22 -27.13 -24.71
N SER A 510 -8.10 -25.96 -24.09
CA SER A 510 -6.82 -25.46 -23.57
C SER A 510 -6.34 -26.23 -22.34
N ILE A 511 -7.24 -26.60 -21.42
CA ILE A 511 -6.91 -27.43 -20.25
C ILE A 511 -6.50 -28.84 -20.68
N ASN A 512 -7.15 -29.39 -21.71
CA ASN A 512 -6.90 -30.74 -22.21
C ASN A 512 -5.72 -30.84 -23.22
N LYS A 513 -4.96 -29.76 -23.43
CA LYS A 513 -3.72 -29.82 -24.21
C LYS A 513 -2.71 -30.78 -23.58
N LYS A 514 -1.91 -31.45 -24.43
CA LYS A 514 -0.84 -32.36 -24.01
C LYS A 514 0.12 -31.66 -23.04
N ILE A 515 0.57 -30.47 -23.40
CA ILE A 515 1.37 -29.59 -22.52
C ILE A 515 0.42 -28.58 -21.89
N PHE A 516 0.18 -28.74 -20.60
CA PHE A 516 -0.64 -27.83 -19.80
C PHE A 516 0.15 -26.56 -19.46
N ASN A 517 -0.49 -25.39 -19.62
CA ASN A 517 0.09 -24.11 -19.24
C ASN A 517 -0.96 -23.22 -18.55
N GLU A 518 -0.77 -22.99 -17.25
CA GLU A 518 -1.63 -22.16 -16.39
C GLU A 518 -1.80 -20.74 -16.94
N ASN A 519 -0.76 -20.16 -17.56
CA ASN A 519 -0.82 -18.79 -18.08
C ASN A 519 -1.86 -18.63 -19.21
N HIS A 520 -2.07 -19.68 -20.01
CA HIS A 520 -3.10 -19.65 -21.06
C HIS A 520 -4.51 -19.62 -20.45
N ILE A 521 -4.72 -20.27 -19.30
CA ILE A 521 -6.02 -20.31 -18.62
C ILE A 521 -6.37 -18.92 -18.09
N PHE A 522 -5.41 -18.25 -17.43
CA PHE A 522 -5.60 -16.86 -16.99
C PHE A 522 -5.91 -15.94 -18.17
N LEU A 523 -5.18 -16.07 -19.28
CA LEU A 523 -5.42 -15.25 -20.47
C LEU A 523 -6.82 -15.47 -21.04
N ILE A 524 -7.26 -16.73 -21.20
CA ILE A 524 -8.61 -17.07 -21.68
C ILE A 524 -9.67 -16.47 -20.75
N TYR A 525 -9.48 -16.59 -19.44
CA TYR A 525 -10.39 -16.03 -18.44
C TYR A 525 -10.48 -14.49 -18.53
N PHE A 526 -9.34 -13.79 -18.65
CA PHE A 526 -9.32 -12.32 -18.76
C PHE A 526 -9.97 -11.83 -20.05
N VAL A 527 -9.67 -12.48 -21.17
CA VAL A 527 -10.27 -12.15 -22.46
C VAL A 527 -11.77 -12.45 -22.44
N PHE A 528 -12.19 -13.58 -21.86
CA PHE A 528 -13.61 -13.90 -21.67
C PHE A 528 -14.34 -12.77 -20.92
N ILE A 529 -13.82 -12.31 -19.79
CA ILE A 529 -14.45 -11.21 -19.03
C ILE A 529 -14.56 -9.94 -19.88
N ALA A 530 -13.50 -9.54 -20.57
CA ALA A 530 -13.52 -8.35 -21.41
C ALA A 530 -14.60 -8.43 -22.51
N PHE A 531 -14.67 -9.56 -23.22
CA PHE A 531 -15.70 -9.77 -24.25
C PHE A 531 -17.11 -9.92 -23.67
N PHE A 532 -17.24 -10.52 -22.48
CA PHE A 532 -18.52 -10.63 -21.80
C PHE A 532 -19.06 -9.26 -21.42
N VAL A 533 -18.23 -8.39 -20.84
CA VAL A 533 -18.59 -7.00 -20.52
C VAL A 533 -18.96 -6.22 -21.78
N LEU A 534 -18.19 -6.33 -22.87
CA LEU A 534 -18.53 -5.71 -24.15
C LEU A 534 -19.89 -6.20 -24.69
N ALA A 535 -20.20 -7.49 -24.55
CA ALA A 535 -21.48 -8.07 -24.96
C ALA A 535 -22.67 -7.65 -24.09
N VAL A 536 -22.43 -7.15 -22.87
CA VAL A 536 -23.45 -6.54 -22.00
C VAL A 536 -23.68 -5.07 -22.36
N LEU A 537 -22.62 -4.35 -22.75
CA LEU A 537 -22.69 -2.92 -23.05
C LEU A 537 -23.21 -2.59 -24.46
N LEU A 538 -22.96 -3.47 -25.43
CA LEU A 538 -23.41 -3.34 -26.83
C LEU A 538 -24.73 -4.06 -27.04
#